data_AF-A0A3P5Z1H6-F1
#
_entry.id   AF-A0A3P5Z1H6-F1
#
_cell.length_a   1.000
_cell.length_b   1.000
_cell.length_c   1.000
_cell.angle_alpha   90.00
_cell.angle_beta   90.00
_cell.angle_gamma   90.00
#
_symmetry.space_group_name_H-M   'P 1'
#
loop_
_entity.id
_entity.type
_entity.pdbx_description
1 polymer ?
#
loop_
_entity_poly.entity_id
_entity_poly.type
_entity_poly.pdbx_seq_one_letter_code
_entity_poly.pdbx_strand_id
1 'polypeptide(L)'
;MMKGDAVACDPRNRAENVNKLTWRCEWEHNSRSNNMNHNNYMEMINHKDVLRALKQALKKTEEAFDLTVDENPELALMGSCVLVTLMKGEDVYVMSVGDSRAVLA
;
A
#
# COMPACT_ATOMS: atom_id res chain seq x y z
N MET A 1 -18.27 32.48 -33.97
CA MET A 1 -18.67 32.14 -32.59
C MET A 1 -19.31 30.76 -32.68
N MET A 2 -18.74 29.64 -32.23
CA MET A 2 -17.52 29.30 -31.50
C MET A 2 -16.87 28.09 -32.21
N LYS A 3 -15.52 28.03 -32.29
CA LYS A 3 -14.82 26.79 -32.69
C LYS A 3 -14.61 25.98 -31.41
N GLY A 4 -15.09 24.73 -31.39
CA GLY A 4 -14.87 23.81 -30.28
C GLY A 4 -13.44 23.25 -30.35
N ASP A 5 -12.66 23.48 -29.31
CA ASP A 5 -11.32 22.92 -29.18
C ASP A 5 -11.45 21.44 -28.79
N ALA A 6 -11.06 20.56 -29.71
CA ALA A 6 -10.92 19.14 -29.43
C ALA A 6 -9.69 18.95 -28.53
N VAL A 7 -9.90 18.62 -27.26
CA VAL A 7 -8.83 18.16 -26.36
C VAL A 7 -8.45 16.73 -26.78
N ALA A 8 -7.41 16.62 -27.61
CA ALA A 8 -6.82 15.33 -27.93
C ALA A 8 -6.03 14.82 -26.72
N CYS A 9 -6.43 13.68 -26.18
CA CYS A 9 -5.62 12.94 -25.22
C CYS A 9 -4.47 12.29 -26.00
N ASP A 10 -3.23 12.78 -25.84
CA ASP A 10 -2.07 12.14 -26.46
C ASP A 10 -2.00 10.65 -26.03
N PRO A 11 -1.70 9.72 -26.96
CA PRO A 11 -1.46 8.33 -26.59
C PRO A 11 -0.25 8.28 -25.67
N ARG A 12 -0.45 7.88 -24.40
CA ARG A 12 0.65 7.58 -23.49
C ARG A 12 1.55 6.55 -24.15
N ASN A 13 2.76 6.99 -24.49
CA ASN A 13 3.82 6.19 -25.06
C ASN A 13 3.97 4.93 -24.20
N ARG A 14 3.57 3.77 -24.74
CA ARG A 14 3.62 2.47 -24.06
C ARG A 14 5.08 2.05 -24.00
N ALA A 15 5.82 2.62 -23.06
CA ALA A 15 7.14 2.15 -22.72
C ALA A 15 7.02 0.73 -22.15
N GLU A 16 7.59 -0.21 -22.89
CA GLU A 16 7.74 -1.61 -22.56
C GLU A 16 8.57 -1.78 -21.28
N ASN A 17 7.96 -1.74 -20.09
CA ASN A 17 8.59 -2.30 -18.88
C ASN A 17 7.61 -2.62 -17.72
N VAL A 18 6.36 -3.00 -18.00
CA VAL A 18 5.37 -3.35 -16.95
C VAL A 18 5.91 -4.40 -15.96
N ASN A 19 6.93 -5.15 -16.37
CA ASN A 19 7.66 -6.15 -15.60
C ASN A 19 8.58 -5.57 -14.50
N LYS A 20 8.71 -4.24 -14.37
CA LYS A 20 9.53 -3.55 -13.35
C LYS A 20 8.70 -2.81 -12.29
N LEU A 21 7.37 -2.89 -12.36
CA LEU A 21 6.46 -2.42 -11.31
C LEU A 21 6.05 -3.54 -10.36
N THR A 22 6.80 -4.64 -10.33
CA THR A 22 6.74 -5.58 -9.21
C THR A 22 7.16 -4.80 -7.98
N TRP A 23 6.19 -4.43 -7.12
CA TRP A 23 6.45 -3.97 -5.76
C TRP A 23 7.39 -4.99 -5.12
N ARG A 24 8.68 -4.68 -5.08
CA ARG A 24 9.73 -5.58 -4.59
C ARG A 24 9.57 -5.67 -3.09
N CYS A 25 8.66 -6.52 -2.64
CA CYS A 25 8.47 -6.86 -1.24
C CYS A 25 9.56 -7.85 -0.81
N GLU A 26 10.81 -7.39 -0.77
CA GLU A 26 11.93 -8.19 -0.28
C GLU A 26 11.93 -8.27 1.26
N TRP A 27 10.98 -9.02 1.82
CA TRP A 27 11.03 -9.41 3.24
C TRP A 27 10.62 -10.87 3.47
N GLU A 28 10.47 -11.68 2.42
CA GLU A 28 10.28 -13.13 2.57
C GLU A 28 11.63 -13.81 2.81
N HIS A 29 12.22 -13.55 3.97
CA HIS A 29 13.15 -14.52 4.57
C HIS A 29 12.48 -15.16 5.78
N ASN A 30 12.13 -16.43 5.55
CA ASN A 30 11.78 -17.48 6.50
C ASN A 30 12.25 -17.19 7.94
N SER A 31 11.40 -16.54 8.72
CA SER A 31 11.63 -16.39 10.15
C SER A 31 10.94 -17.56 10.83
N ARG A 32 11.67 -18.68 10.96
CA ARG A 32 11.26 -19.80 11.82
C ARG A 32 10.96 -19.24 13.20
N SER A 33 9.72 -19.43 13.63
CA SER A 33 9.24 -19.09 14.97
C SER A 33 10.07 -19.85 16.01
N ASN A 34 11.00 -19.17 16.68
CA ASN A 34 11.61 -19.70 17.88
C ASN A 34 10.66 -19.42 19.05
N ASN A 35 10.12 -20.51 19.59
CA ASN A 35 9.33 -20.54 20.81
C ASN A 35 10.19 -20.05 21.98
N MET A 36 9.92 -18.84 22.50
CA MET A 36 10.52 -18.38 23.75
C MET A 36 9.43 -18.09 24.78
N ASN A 37 9.61 -18.76 25.91
CA ASN A 37 8.74 -18.83 27.05
C ASN A 37 8.37 -17.46 27.61
N HIS A 38 7.09 -17.33 27.89
CA HIS A 38 6.42 -16.24 28.58
C HIS A 38 6.95 -16.08 30.02
N ASN A 39 7.57 -14.93 30.33
CA ASN A 39 7.64 -14.33 31.67
C ASN A 39 7.93 -12.81 31.56
N ASN A 40 7.15 -12.01 32.30
CA ASN A 40 6.91 -10.57 32.16
C ASN A 40 8.14 -9.65 32.25
N TYR A 41 8.37 -8.76 31.26
CA TYR A 41 8.65 -7.32 31.44
C TYR A 41 8.81 -6.63 30.06
N MET A 42 7.97 -5.64 29.74
CA MET A 42 7.90 -4.92 28.46
C MET A 42 7.51 -5.79 27.25
N GLU A 43 6.35 -5.51 26.64
CA GLU A 43 5.93 -6.09 25.37
C GLU A 43 6.96 -5.69 24.30
N MET A 44 7.98 -6.52 24.10
CA MET A 44 8.99 -6.27 23.09
C MET A 44 8.29 -6.32 21.74
N ILE A 45 8.10 -5.15 21.13
CA ILE A 45 7.32 -5.02 19.90
C ILE A 45 8.04 -5.75 18.78
N ASN A 46 7.42 -6.78 18.21
CA ASN A 46 7.91 -7.39 16.99
C ASN A 46 7.57 -6.49 15.79
N HIS A 47 8.44 -5.53 15.48
CA HIS A 47 8.25 -4.59 14.37
C HIS A 47 8.01 -5.29 13.02
N LYS A 48 8.57 -6.49 12.80
CA LYS A 48 8.34 -7.25 11.56
C LYS A 48 6.89 -7.70 11.42
N ASP A 49 6.26 -8.09 12.53
CA ASP A 49 4.86 -8.49 12.52
C ASP A 49 3.95 -7.29 12.24
N VAL A 50 4.27 -6.12 12.79
CA VAL A 50 3.54 -4.88 12.52
C VAL A 50 3.62 -4.50 11.04
N LEU A 51 4.82 -4.50 10.46
CA LEU A 51 5.01 -4.21 9.03
C LEU A 51 4.34 -5.25 8.13
N ARG A 52 4.39 -6.53 8.51
CA ARG A 52 3.69 -7.61 7.80
C ARG A 52 2.18 -7.42 7.86
N ALA A 53 1.64 -7.05 9.02
CA ALA A 53 0.22 -6.77 9.19
C ALA A 53 -0.23 -5.57 8.35
N LEU A 54 0.53 -4.48 8.32
CA LEU A 54 0.26 -3.31 7.47
C LEU A 54 0.22 -3.68 5.98
N LYS A 55 1.21 -4.45 5.51
CA LYS A 55 1.23 -4.97 4.13
C LYS A 55 0.00 -5.82 3.83
N GLN A 56 -0.35 -6.75 4.72
CA GLN A 56 -1.51 -7.62 4.53
C GLN A 56 -2.83 -6.84 4.57
N ALA A 57 -2.94 -5.82 5.42
CA ALA A 57 -4.10 -4.96 5.48
C ALA A 57 -4.30 -4.24 4.15
N LEU A 58 -3.26 -3.62 3.59
CA LEU A 58 -3.37 -2.94 2.31
C LEU A 58 -3.72 -3.91 1.16
N LYS A 59 -3.10 -5.10 1.12
CA LYS A 59 -3.43 -6.12 0.12
C LYS A 59 -4.91 -6.50 0.15
N LYS A 60 -5.45 -6.73 1.36
CA LYS A 60 -6.87 -7.08 1.53
C LYS A 60 -7.79 -5.92 1.18
N THR A 61 -7.39 -4.68 1.46
CA THR A 61 -8.15 -3.50 1.04
C THR A 61 -8.23 -3.40 -0.48
N GLU A 62 -7.12 -3.64 -1.19
CA GLU A 62 -7.12 -3.66 -2.66
C GLU A 62 -7.99 -4.80 -3.21
N GLU A 63 -7.86 -6.01 -2.67
CA GLU A 63 -8.68 -7.16 -3.09
C GLU A 63 -10.18 -6.88 -2.87
N ALA A 64 -10.55 -6.21 -1.77
CA ALA A 64 -11.93 -5.79 -1.54
C ALA A 64 -12.36 -4.67 -2.50
N PHE A 65 -11.46 -3.75 -2.85
CA PHE A 65 -11.74 -2.71 -3.84
C PHE A 65 -11.97 -3.32 -5.22
N ASP A 66 -11.14 -4.27 -5.66
CA ASP A 66 -11.31 -4.98 -6.94
C ASP A 66 -12.68 -5.66 -7.03
N LEU A 67 -13.15 -6.30 -5.95
CA LEU A 67 -14.50 -6.90 -5.92
C LEU A 67 -15.60 -5.85 -6.08
N THR A 68 -15.44 -4.65 -5.51
CA THR A 68 -16.42 -3.57 -5.69
C THR A 68 -16.38 -2.97 -7.09
N VAL A 69 -15.25 -3.05 -7.79
CA VAL A 69 -15.12 -2.59 -9.17
C VAL A 69 -15.91 -3.48 -10.13
N ASP A 70 -15.98 -4.79 -9.87
CA ASP A 70 -16.82 -5.71 -10.66
C ASP A 70 -18.31 -5.34 -10.59
N GLU A 71 -18.77 -4.86 -9.43
CA GLU A 71 -20.14 -4.39 -9.22
C GLU A 71 -20.38 -2.98 -9.77
N ASN A 72 -19.33 -2.15 -9.83
CA ASN A 72 -19.42 -0.74 -10.21
C ASN A 72 -18.21 -0.29 -11.07
N PRO A 73 -18.28 -0.48 -12.40
CA PRO A 73 -17.13 -0.39 -13.29
C PRO A 73 -16.54 1.03 -13.43
N GLU A 74 -17.27 2.08 -13.04
CA GLU A 74 -16.72 3.43 -12.95
C GLU A 74 -15.59 3.55 -11.93
N LEU A 75 -15.55 2.68 -10.91
CA LEU A 75 -14.48 2.66 -9.91
C LEU A 75 -13.16 2.16 -10.50
N ALA A 76 -13.16 1.39 -11.58
CA ALA A 76 -11.94 0.94 -12.28
C ALA A 76 -11.11 2.11 -12.82
N LEU A 77 -11.76 3.25 -13.08
CA LEU A 77 -11.12 4.46 -13.59
C LEU A 77 -10.63 5.36 -12.45
N MET A 78 -11.05 5.07 -11.22
CA MET A 78 -10.70 5.82 -10.03
C MET A 78 -9.47 5.20 -9.38
N GLY A 79 -8.60 6.05 -8.85
CA GLY A 79 -7.49 5.64 -8.01
C GLY A 79 -7.46 6.47 -6.74
N SER A 80 -6.87 5.95 -5.69
CA SER A 80 -6.63 6.68 -4.46
C SER A 80 -5.15 6.67 -4.12
N CYS A 81 -4.64 7.81 -3.66
CA CYS A 81 -3.42 7.81 -2.86
C CYS A 81 -3.77 7.38 -1.44
N VAL A 82 -2.92 6.58 -0.81
CA VAL A 82 -3.14 6.02 0.52
C VAL A 82 -1.90 6.29 1.36
N LEU A 83 -2.10 6.90 2.52
CA LEU A 83 -1.07 7.08 3.54
C LEU A 83 -1.61 6.53 4.86
N VAL A 84 -0.92 5.54 5.41
CA VAL A 84 -1.27 4.89 6.68
C VAL A 84 -0.23 5.28 7.72
N THR A 85 -0.69 5.64 8.92
CA THR A 85 0.15 5.83 10.10
C THR A 85 -0.40 4.98 11.25
N LEU A 86 0.46 4.17 11.87
CA LEU A 86 0.13 3.31 13.00
C LEU A 86 1.11 3.60 14.13
N MET A 87 0.62 3.81 15.34
CA MET A 87 1.45 3.97 16.53
C MET A 87 1.32 2.74 17.41
N LYS A 88 2.44 2.16 17.84
CA LYS A 88 2.46 1.08 18.82
C LYS A 88 3.57 1.37 19.83
N GLY A 89 3.18 1.64 21.09
CA GLY A 89 4.14 2.12 22.10
C GLY A 89 4.72 3.47 21.68
N GLU A 90 6.04 3.55 21.63
CA GLU A 90 6.80 4.74 21.21
C GLU A 90 7.12 4.73 19.70
N ASP A 91 6.81 3.64 19.00
CA ASP A 91 7.10 3.46 17.58
C ASP A 91 5.96 3.97 16.70
N VAL A 92 6.33 4.71 15.65
CA VAL A 92 5.43 5.18 14.60
C VAL A 92 5.78 4.50 13.28
N TYR A 93 4.81 3.80 12.70
CA TYR A 93 4.92 3.10 11.42
C TYR A 93 4.16 3.86 10.35
N VAL A 94 4.79 4.05 9.19
CA VAL A 94 4.19 4.73 8.04
C VAL A 94 4.24 3.82 6.82
N MET A 95 3.13 3.73 6.08
CA MET A 95 3.05 3.04 4.79
C MET A 95 2.39 3.98 3.77
N SER A 96 3.04 4.20 2.62
CA SER A 96 2.59 5.14 1.59
C SER A 96 2.43 4.47 0.23
N VAL A 97 1.33 4.79 -0.45
CA VAL A 97 1.08 4.49 -1.87
C VAL A 97 0.59 5.78 -2.54
N GLY A 98 1.31 6.25 -3.55
CA GLY A 98 1.04 7.54 -4.20
C GLY A 98 1.96 8.65 -3.68
N ASP A 99 1.51 9.90 -3.76
CA ASP A 99 2.29 11.10 -3.50
C ASP A 99 1.94 11.81 -2.16
N SER A 100 1.06 11.19 -1.37
CA SER A 100 0.71 11.65 -0.02
C SER A 100 1.94 11.65 0.91
N ARG A 101 2.02 12.64 1.81
CA ARG A 101 3.19 12.87 2.68
C ARG A 101 2.81 12.95 4.15
N ALA A 102 3.59 12.31 5.01
CA ALA A 102 3.53 12.47 6.46
C ALA A 102 4.69 13.35 6.93
N VAL A 103 4.44 14.21 7.92
CA VAL A 103 5.46 15.01 8.59
C VAL A 103 5.34 14.78 10.09
N LEU A 104 6.45 14.50 10.75
CA LEU A 104 6.54 14.46 12.22
C LEU A 104 7.13 15.80 12.68
N ALA A 105 6.47 16.45 13.64
CA ALA A 105 6.82 17.78 14.15
C ALA A 105 7.00 17.75 15.67
#